data_AF-A0ABD3FPB9-F1
#
_entry.id   AF-A0ABD3FPB9-F1
#
_cell.length_a   1.000
_cell.length_b   1.000
_cell.length_c   1.000
_cell.angle_alpha   90.00
_cell.angle_beta   90.00
_cell.angle_gamma   90.00
#
_symmetry.space_group_name_H-M   'P 1'
#
loop_
_entity.id
_entity.type
_entity.pdbx_description
1 polymer ?
#
loop_
_entity_poly.entity_id
_entity_poly.type
_entity_poly.pdbx_seq_one_letter_code
_entity_poly.pdbx_strand_id
1 'polypeptide(L)'
;MISPSLEQARRQSGFVPVQKDFRDHVRAGFSRLVRLWTSLQVSYHGGKYSIERVLALDKYTRTTSLFRVTLVCTATPLPMVILVALQELLPLQEPETGWGHNYGFWFRVFMLAAAVSHTYLIQGKYMINDFAHSNGQLAVFVLGISVIYVAVGMLVGANLVFPIPFFYITMTPAFSVPLFTLLYYLLGSSEKLTKYVAFIAAQKMMGMIYPVYQLLFRTVSSTHFVLPVILLLPVLKLLVKNVVLRLIAQLEDLTPETVIFTVDFYNALYPATCMESASTLNTMLIFIVTDFAQTITVLVEMHRRTATILSRLRQATNTPKSKNVLSALPSLFHNSSMVEAQFRGGVQVRSCLQHELDREDRQLLRLLERLPLKASPSPPQLYCWSSIKKPRFETRTLPKLRLSSFFSFRVGSLTAVQPFSSPLIISKRRLGRVAGGPNGIPTDLIEHSNIPRETLEVLYTTECLVLTTYLESFIPLIYCTYMIFMVHLPNAKYHTELKSVTRQNVKYTARVVFLFGLLQLVSFVLLILLVRHNCGMRILYNLAFVLDTQMWLVQGKLIIWMLVTLACRVVHFGQIATEWENGLYVESIP
;
A
#
# COMPACT_ATOMS: atom_id res chain seq x y z
N MET A 1 8.86 -70.19 -19.84
CA MET A 1 9.70 -69.30 -19.02
C MET A 1 8.85 -68.10 -18.61
N ILE A 2 8.37 -68.09 -17.38
CA ILE A 2 7.45 -67.07 -16.85
C ILE A 2 8.31 -65.89 -16.38
N SER A 3 8.12 -64.72 -17.00
CA SER A 3 8.76 -63.47 -16.58
C SER A 3 8.33 -63.12 -15.15
N PRO A 4 9.26 -62.77 -14.25
CA PRO A 4 8.91 -62.42 -12.88
C PRO A 4 8.03 -61.16 -12.86
N SER A 5 7.07 -61.14 -11.95
CA SER A 5 6.19 -59.99 -11.74
C SER A 5 7.00 -58.76 -11.32
N LEU A 6 6.54 -57.58 -11.74
CA LEU A 6 7.20 -56.27 -11.51
C LEU A 6 7.44 -55.99 -10.01
N GLU A 7 6.68 -56.64 -9.13
CA GLU A 7 6.87 -56.57 -7.67
C GLU A 7 8.06 -57.38 -7.16
N GLN A 8 8.38 -58.52 -7.78
CA GLN A 8 9.54 -59.34 -7.43
C GLN A 8 10.85 -58.66 -7.81
N ALA A 9 10.89 -57.99 -8.97
CA ALA A 9 12.04 -57.17 -9.39
C ALA A 9 12.26 -55.98 -8.44
N ARG A 10 11.18 -55.40 -7.90
CA ARG A 10 11.25 -54.29 -6.95
C ARG A 10 11.89 -54.69 -5.62
N ARG A 11 11.58 -55.88 -5.10
CA ARG A 11 12.16 -56.41 -3.85
C ARG A 11 13.64 -56.75 -3.96
N GLN A 12 14.12 -57.19 -5.12
CA GLN A 12 15.54 -57.51 -5.33
C GLN A 12 16.43 -56.28 -5.52
N SER A 13 15.87 -55.13 -5.89
CA SER A 13 16.63 -53.92 -6.23
C SER A 13 17.11 -53.07 -5.03
N GLY A 14 16.87 -53.48 -3.78
CA GLY A 14 17.33 -52.74 -2.60
C GLY A 14 16.83 -51.29 -2.52
N PHE A 15 15.77 -50.96 -3.25
CA PHE A 15 15.23 -49.61 -3.32
C PHE A 15 14.43 -49.32 -2.04
N VAL A 16 15.14 -48.89 -0.99
CA VAL A 16 14.51 -48.28 0.18
C VAL A 16 13.83 -47.01 -0.32
N PRO A 17 12.49 -46.90 -0.25
CA PRO A 17 11.85 -45.62 -0.54
C PRO A 17 12.41 -44.63 0.49
N VAL A 18 13.14 -43.63 0.01
CA VAL A 18 13.50 -42.47 0.84
C VAL A 18 12.19 -41.90 1.34
N GLN A 19 11.87 -42.21 2.60
CA GLN A 19 10.74 -41.66 3.31
C GLN A 19 11.03 -40.17 3.38
N LYS A 20 10.46 -39.41 2.43
CA LYS A 20 10.57 -37.96 2.40
C LYS A 20 10.05 -37.46 3.73
N ASP A 21 11.00 -37.04 4.55
CA ASP A 21 10.82 -36.75 5.96
C ASP A 21 9.66 -35.74 6.10
N PHE A 22 8.85 -35.86 7.16
CA PHE A 22 7.77 -34.90 7.42
C PHE A 22 8.33 -33.46 7.41
N ARG A 23 9.58 -33.32 7.88
CA ARG A 23 10.38 -32.09 7.83
C ARG A 23 10.59 -31.53 6.43
N ASP A 24 10.76 -32.37 5.42
CA ASP A 24 10.94 -31.95 4.02
C ASP A 24 9.63 -31.51 3.38
N HIS A 25 8.51 -32.13 3.75
CA HIS A 25 7.18 -31.68 3.35
C HIS A 25 6.81 -30.35 4.01
N VAL A 26 7.11 -30.18 5.29
CA VAL A 26 6.94 -28.91 6.01
C VAL A 26 7.84 -27.83 5.41
N ARG A 27 9.11 -28.13 5.14
CA ARG A 27 10.05 -27.20 4.48
C ARG A 27 9.59 -26.85 3.06
N ALA A 28 9.10 -27.82 2.29
CA ALA A 28 8.58 -27.58 0.96
C ALA A 28 7.31 -26.72 1.01
N GLY A 29 6.37 -27.00 1.92
CA GLY A 29 5.19 -26.20 2.18
C GLY A 29 5.53 -24.78 2.60
N PHE A 30 6.45 -24.62 3.56
CA PHE A 30 6.97 -23.34 4.01
C PHE A 30 7.64 -22.58 2.86
N SER A 31 8.48 -23.23 2.04
CA SER A 31 9.10 -22.59 0.88
C SER A 31 8.09 -22.16 -0.19
N ARG A 32 6.98 -22.89 -0.34
CA ARG A 32 5.88 -22.52 -1.25
C ARG A 32 5.11 -21.35 -0.68
N LEU A 33 4.81 -21.36 0.62
CA LEU A 33 4.16 -20.25 1.32
C LEU A 33 5.02 -18.99 1.28
N VAL A 34 6.32 -19.08 1.54
CA VAL A 34 7.26 -17.96 1.43
C VAL A 34 7.31 -17.45 -0.01
N ARG A 35 7.34 -18.33 -1.02
CA ARG A 35 7.31 -17.91 -2.43
C ARG A 35 5.98 -17.27 -2.86
N LEU A 36 4.86 -17.78 -2.37
CA LEU A 36 3.53 -17.18 -2.57
C LEU A 36 3.41 -15.84 -1.83
N TRP A 37 3.98 -15.75 -0.63
CA TRP A 37 4.01 -14.53 0.17
C TRP A 37 4.86 -13.44 -0.47
N THR A 38 6.09 -13.80 -0.92
CA THR A 38 6.96 -12.87 -1.64
C THR A 38 6.41 -12.54 -3.01
N SER A 39 5.77 -13.50 -3.71
CA SER A 39 5.11 -13.17 -4.97
C SER A 39 3.97 -12.21 -4.75
N LEU A 40 3.18 -12.28 -3.68
CA LEU A 40 2.05 -11.38 -3.44
C LEU A 40 2.42 -9.99 -2.90
N GLN A 41 3.69 -9.75 -2.53
CA GLN A 41 4.12 -8.47 -1.96
C GLN A 41 4.27 -7.38 -3.02
N VAL A 42 3.71 -6.21 -2.73
CA VAL A 42 3.72 -5.02 -3.62
C VAL A 42 5.11 -4.60 -4.01
N SER A 43 6.05 -4.68 -3.07
CA SER A 43 7.45 -4.33 -3.28
C SER A 43 8.09 -5.19 -4.39
N TYR A 44 7.49 -6.35 -4.73
CA TYR A 44 7.98 -7.28 -5.74
C TYR A 44 7.10 -7.40 -7.00
N HIS A 45 5.90 -6.79 -7.02
CA HIS A 45 4.90 -7.00 -8.08
C HIS A 45 5.02 -6.06 -9.30
N GLY A 46 6.10 -5.27 -9.41
CA GLY A 46 6.47 -4.65 -10.67
C GLY A 46 5.81 -3.30 -10.96
N GLY A 47 6.23 -2.26 -10.24
CA GLY A 47 6.30 -0.92 -10.83
C GLY A 47 7.69 -0.73 -11.42
N LYS A 48 7.80 -0.32 -12.68
CA LYS A 48 9.09 0.05 -13.28
C LYS A 48 9.28 1.52 -12.99
N TYR A 49 10.27 1.84 -12.15
CA TYR A 49 10.73 3.21 -11.96
C TYR A 49 10.99 3.84 -13.34
N SER A 50 10.34 4.95 -13.66
CA SER A 50 10.59 5.59 -14.96
C SER A 50 11.99 6.17 -15.04
N ILE A 51 12.56 6.22 -16.24
CA ILE A 51 13.90 6.80 -16.46
C ILE A 51 13.91 8.28 -16.06
N GLU A 52 12.85 9.01 -16.42
CA GLU A 52 12.64 10.41 -15.99
C GLU A 52 12.71 10.59 -14.46
N ARG A 53 12.07 9.70 -13.70
CA ARG A 53 12.10 9.75 -12.23
C ARG A 53 13.49 9.46 -11.66
N VAL A 54 14.26 8.54 -12.26
CA VAL A 54 15.65 8.27 -11.84
C VAL A 54 16.54 9.49 -12.05
N LEU A 55 16.46 10.12 -13.23
CA LEU A 55 17.24 11.32 -13.54
C LEU A 55 16.88 12.47 -12.60
N ALA A 56 15.59 12.65 -12.33
CA ALA A 56 15.11 13.63 -11.36
C ALA A 56 15.64 13.37 -9.94
N LEU A 57 15.70 12.09 -9.52
CA LEU A 57 16.24 11.70 -8.22
C LEU A 57 17.76 11.94 -8.11
N ASP A 58 18.53 11.64 -9.17
CA ASP A 58 19.98 11.93 -9.19
C ASP A 58 20.23 13.44 -9.10
N LYS A 59 19.51 14.25 -9.89
CA LYS A 59 19.55 15.71 -9.80
C LYS A 59 19.23 16.20 -8.39
N TYR A 60 18.12 15.75 -7.80
CA TYR A 60 17.72 16.12 -6.44
C TYR A 60 18.79 15.77 -5.40
N THR A 61 19.46 14.62 -5.56
CA THR A 61 20.52 14.17 -4.66
C THR A 61 21.77 15.04 -4.72
N ARG A 62 22.05 15.65 -5.88
CA ARG A 62 23.19 16.54 -6.10
C ARG A 62 22.92 17.99 -5.67
N THR A 63 21.70 18.48 -5.90
CA THR A 63 21.36 19.89 -5.70
C THR A 63 20.87 20.23 -4.29
N THR A 64 20.23 19.28 -3.62
CA THR A 64 19.52 19.55 -2.37
C THR A 64 20.46 19.41 -1.16
N SER A 65 20.41 20.37 -0.23
CA SER A 65 21.20 20.31 1.01
C SER A 65 20.61 19.31 2.01
N LEU A 66 21.45 18.75 2.89
CA LEU A 66 21.00 17.82 3.93
C LEU A 66 20.00 18.48 4.89
N PHE A 67 20.17 19.77 5.18
CA PHE A 67 19.22 20.53 6.01
C PHE A 67 17.81 20.55 5.39
N ARG A 68 17.69 20.84 4.09
CA ARG A 68 16.40 20.81 3.39
C ARG A 68 15.79 19.41 3.39
N VAL A 69 16.59 18.37 3.16
CA VAL A 69 16.15 16.96 3.21
C VAL A 69 15.57 16.61 4.59
N THR A 70 16.31 16.93 5.66
CA THR A 70 15.84 16.66 7.04
C THR A 70 14.58 17.46 7.35
N LEU A 71 14.53 18.74 6.97
CA LEU A 71 13.36 19.60 7.16
C LEU A 71 12.12 19.04 6.44
N VAL A 72 12.23 18.60 5.19
CA VAL A 72 11.12 18.00 4.45
C VAL A 72 10.60 16.76 5.18
N CYS A 73 11.51 15.86 5.60
CA CYS A 73 11.14 14.63 6.30
C CYS A 73 10.42 14.88 7.64
N THR A 74 10.82 15.90 8.41
CA THR A 74 10.22 16.20 9.72
C THR A 74 9.00 17.12 9.62
N ALA A 75 8.95 18.02 8.65
CA ALA A 75 7.87 18.99 8.48
C ALA A 75 6.65 18.40 7.77
N THR A 76 6.81 17.36 6.96
CA THR A 76 5.71 16.72 6.22
C THR A 76 4.51 16.37 7.11
N PRO A 77 4.62 15.75 8.30
CA PRO A 77 3.43 15.45 9.10
C PRO A 77 2.80 16.67 9.80
N LEU A 78 3.49 17.82 9.89
CA LEU A 78 3.06 18.95 10.71
C LEU A 78 1.71 19.57 10.30
N PRO A 79 1.40 19.79 9.00
CA PRO A 79 0.09 20.33 8.61
C PRO A 79 -1.06 19.44 9.07
N MET A 80 -0.90 18.12 8.99
CA MET A 80 -1.87 17.17 9.53
C MET A 80 -2.00 17.30 11.05
N VAL A 81 -0.90 17.38 11.80
CA VAL A 81 -0.93 17.52 13.26
C VAL A 81 -1.63 18.82 13.68
N ILE A 82 -1.32 19.93 13.00
CA ILE A 82 -1.93 21.24 13.25
C ILE A 82 -3.44 21.17 12.97
N LEU A 83 -3.85 20.60 11.83
CA LEU A 83 -5.26 20.53 11.46
C LEU A 83 -6.05 19.65 12.43
N VAL A 84 -5.50 18.49 12.83
CA VAL A 84 -6.09 17.64 13.87
C VAL A 84 -6.21 18.39 15.20
N ALA A 85 -5.16 19.08 15.63
CA ALA A 85 -5.19 19.85 16.87
C ALA A 85 -6.25 20.96 16.83
N LEU A 86 -6.32 21.72 15.73
CA LEU A 86 -7.33 22.76 15.51
C LEU A 86 -8.74 22.18 15.53
N GLN A 87 -8.96 21.01 14.91
CA GLN A 87 -10.24 20.33 14.93
C GLN A 87 -10.62 19.90 16.36
N GLU A 88 -9.66 19.46 17.18
CA GLU A 88 -9.90 19.07 18.56
C GLU A 88 -10.18 20.25 19.50
N LEU A 89 -9.89 21.49 19.10
CA LEU A 89 -10.30 22.69 19.86
C LEU A 89 -11.79 22.99 19.71
N LEU A 90 -12.46 22.47 18.69
CA LEU A 90 -13.89 22.66 18.49
C LEU A 90 -14.68 21.90 19.57
N PRO A 91 -15.53 22.57 20.37
CA PRO A 91 -16.22 21.96 21.48
C PRO A 91 -17.24 20.93 20.99
N LEU A 92 -17.19 19.73 21.57
CA LEU A 92 -18.23 18.71 21.40
C LEU A 92 -19.26 18.81 22.52
N GLN A 93 -20.53 18.64 22.16
CA GLN A 93 -21.66 18.62 23.10
C GLN A 93 -22.01 17.17 23.47
N GLU A 94 -22.90 16.97 24.43
CA GLU A 94 -23.33 15.63 24.80
C GLU A 94 -24.23 15.05 23.70
N PRO A 95 -23.95 13.82 23.21
CA PRO A 95 -24.74 13.23 22.12
C PRO A 95 -26.24 13.12 22.45
N GLU A 96 -26.57 12.91 23.73
CA GLU A 96 -27.94 12.76 24.25
C GLU A 96 -28.80 14.01 24.06
N THR A 97 -28.18 15.19 23.94
CA THR A 97 -28.88 16.47 23.70
C THR A 97 -29.47 16.60 22.28
N GLY A 98 -29.26 15.58 21.45
CA GLY A 98 -29.83 15.47 20.11
C GLY A 98 -29.03 16.19 19.04
N TRP A 99 -29.40 15.94 17.78
CA TRP A 99 -28.66 16.41 16.60
C TRP A 99 -28.55 17.94 16.52
N GLY A 100 -29.56 18.68 16.95
CA GLY A 100 -29.63 20.15 16.83
C GLY A 100 -28.70 20.91 17.76
N HIS A 101 -28.42 20.38 18.95
CA HIS A 101 -27.50 21.00 19.91
C HIS A 101 -26.03 20.69 19.63
N ASN A 102 -25.75 19.65 18.83
CA ASN A 102 -24.40 19.15 18.54
C ASN A 102 -23.75 19.87 17.35
N TYR A 103 -23.69 21.21 17.38
CA TYR A 103 -23.12 22.03 16.29
C TYR A 103 -21.62 21.74 16.05
N GLY A 104 -20.86 21.45 17.11
CA GLY A 104 -19.42 21.18 17.00
C GLY A 104 -19.14 19.90 16.23
N PHE A 105 -19.98 18.88 16.41
CA PHE A 105 -19.92 17.65 15.62
C PHE A 105 -20.14 17.93 14.13
N TRP A 106 -21.18 18.69 13.77
CA TRP A 106 -21.47 19.01 12.37
C TRP A 106 -20.36 19.81 11.69
N PHE A 107 -19.73 20.74 12.41
CA PHE A 107 -18.57 21.47 11.88
C PHE A 107 -17.37 20.54 11.66
N ARG A 108 -17.10 19.59 12.57
CA ARG A 108 -16.06 18.57 12.37
C ARG A 108 -16.37 17.68 11.16
N VAL A 109 -17.63 17.28 10.97
CA VAL A 109 -18.09 16.53 9.79
C VAL A 109 -17.90 17.35 8.50
N PHE A 110 -18.19 18.66 8.53
CA PHE A 110 -17.92 19.57 7.42
C PHE A 110 -16.43 19.64 7.06
N MET A 111 -15.56 19.85 8.06
CA MET A 111 -14.11 19.89 7.86
C MET A 111 -13.58 18.57 7.26
N LEU A 112 -14.06 17.43 7.78
CA LEU A 112 -13.72 16.11 7.27
C LEU A 112 -14.13 15.98 5.80
N ALA A 113 -15.37 16.34 5.45
CA ALA A 113 -15.87 16.27 4.08
C ALA A 113 -15.11 17.20 3.13
N ALA A 114 -14.74 18.39 3.59
CA ALA A 114 -13.96 19.35 2.82
C ALA A 114 -12.54 18.84 2.56
N ALA A 115 -11.86 18.32 3.58
CA ALA A 115 -10.53 17.74 3.43
C ALA A 115 -10.52 16.51 2.50
N VAL A 116 -11.53 15.64 2.63
CA VAL A 116 -11.68 14.45 1.78
C VAL A 116 -11.94 14.83 0.33
N SER A 117 -12.92 15.70 0.07
CA SER A 117 -13.26 16.13 -1.28
C SER A 117 -12.10 16.90 -1.94
N HIS A 118 -11.46 17.82 -1.22
CA HIS A 118 -10.30 18.56 -1.72
C HIS A 118 -9.16 17.62 -2.14
N THR A 119 -8.81 16.65 -1.30
CA THR A 119 -7.73 15.71 -1.63
C THR A 119 -8.08 14.82 -2.81
N TYR A 120 -9.32 14.31 -2.90
CA TYR A 120 -9.72 13.55 -4.08
C TYR A 120 -9.58 14.42 -5.33
N LEU A 121 -10.07 15.65 -5.34
CA LEU A 121 -9.96 16.50 -6.53
C LEU A 121 -8.50 16.80 -6.90
N ILE A 122 -7.60 16.98 -5.92
CA ILE A 122 -6.15 17.06 -6.18
C ILE A 122 -5.65 15.76 -6.83
N GLN A 123 -5.96 14.58 -6.27
CA GLN A 123 -5.60 13.30 -6.88
C GLN A 123 -6.15 13.16 -8.31
N GLY A 124 -7.38 13.62 -8.54
CA GLY A 124 -8.03 13.66 -9.84
C GLY A 124 -7.25 14.46 -10.87
N LYS A 125 -6.65 15.61 -10.49
CA LYS A 125 -5.78 16.41 -11.37
C LYS A 125 -4.55 15.65 -11.89
N TYR A 126 -4.01 14.73 -11.10
CA TYR A 126 -2.84 13.92 -11.50
C TYR A 126 -3.22 12.66 -12.28
N MET A 127 -4.43 12.15 -12.09
CA MET A 127 -4.89 10.90 -12.72
C MET A 127 -5.71 11.15 -13.99
N ILE A 128 -6.30 12.32 -14.15
CA ILE A 128 -7.14 12.71 -15.28
C ILE A 128 -6.59 14.01 -15.89
N ASN A 129 -6.09 13.92 -17.12
CA ASN A 129 -5.47 15.04 -17.84
C ASN A 129 -6.45 16.19 -18.15
N ASP A 130 -7.76 15.91 -18.22
CA ASP A 130 -8.79 16.87 -18.60
C ASP A 130 -9.34 17.68 -17.40
N PHE A 131 -8.68 17.61 -16.24
CA PHE A 131 -9.10 18.30 -15.02
C PHE A 131 -8.69 19.79 -15.02
N ALA A 132 -9.06 20.53 -16.06
CA ALA A 132 -8.73 21.96 -16.22
C ALA A 132 -9.81 22.87 -15.59
N HIS A 133 -9.95 22.82 -14.26
CA HIS A 133 -10.88 23.68 -13.52
C HIS A 133 -10.16 24.79 -12.76
N SER A 134 -10.76 25.99 -12.74
CA SER A 134 -10.28 27.13 -11.94
C SER A 134 -10.33 26.80 -10.44
N ASN A 135 -9.40 27.34 -9.65
CA ASN A 135 -9.37 27.15 -8.20
C ASN A 135 -10.68 27.59 -7.52
N GLY A 136 -11.39 28.58 -8.08
CA GLY A 136 -12.71 28.99 -7.59
C GLY A 136 -13.79 27.92 -7.81
N GLN A 137 -13.82 27.29 -8.99
CA GLN A 137 -14.74 26.18 -9.28
C GLN A 137 -14.46 24.97 -8.39
N LEU A 138 -13.18 24.70 -8.13
CA LEU A 138 -12.75 23.66 -7.20
C LEU A 138 -13.24 23.95 -5.77
N ALA A 139 -13.13 25.19 -5.30
CA ALA A 139 -13.62 25.59 -3.99
C ALA A 139 -15.15 25.43 -3.89
N VAL A 140 -15.91 25.86 -4.90
CA VAL A 140 -17.36 25.68 -4.94
C VAL A 140 -17.74 24.20 -4.93
N PHE A 141 -17.03 23.35 -5.66
CA PHE A 141 -17.23 21.90 -5.64
C PHE A 141 -17.03 21.33 -4.22
N VAL A 142 -15.90 21.64 -3.60
CA VAL A 142 -15.54 21.14 -2.25
C VAL A 142 -16.57 21.59 -1.22
N LEU A 143 -16.92 22.87 -1.22
CA LEU A 143 -17.90 23.43 -0.28
C LEU A 143 -19.29 22.83 -0.54
N GLY A 144 -19.72 22.72 -1.79
CA GLY A 144 -21.01 22.16 -2.17
C GLY A 144 -21.18 20.71 -1.70
N ILE A 145 -20.21 19.83 -1.99
CA ILE A 145 -20.25 18.44 -1.53
C ILE A 145 -20.25 18.35 0.00
N SER A 146 -19.47 19.22 0.67
CA SER A 146 -19.39 19.23 2.13
C SER A 146 -20.69 19.69 2.78
N VAL A 147 -21.35 20.71 2.24
CA VAL A 147 -22.67 21.18 2.69
C VAL A 147 -23.73 20.11 2.46
N ILE A 148 -23.77 19.50 1.27
CA ILE A 148 -24.72 18.41 0.96
C ILE A 148 -24.54 17.25 1.95
N TYR A 149 -23.29 16.85 2.23
CA TYR A 149 -23.02 15.76 3.16
C TYR A 149 -23.51 16.04 4.58
N VAL A 150 -23.25 17.26 5.08
CA VAL A 150 -23.73 17.68 6.41
C VAL A 150 -25.24 17.79 6.44
N ALA A 151 -25.86 18.38 5.42
CA ALA A 151 -27.32 18.54 5.34
C ALA A 151 -28.04 17.19 5.32
N VAL A 152 -27.56 16.24 4.51
CA VAL A 152 -28.10 14.86 4.51
C VAL A 152 -27.86 14.19 5.86
N GLY A 153 -26.70 14.39 6.49
CA GLY A 153 -26.42 13.92 7.85
C GLY A 153 -27.39 14.46 8.89
N MET A 154 -27.65 15.76 8.89
CA MET A 154 -28.62 16.39 9.79
C MET A 154 -30.03 15.85 9.54
N LEU A 155 -30.43 15.69 8.27
CA LEU A 155 -31.73 15.13 7.92
C LEU A 155 -31.88 13.69 8.43
N VAL A 156 -30.87 12.85 8.24
CA VAL A 156 -30.87 11.47 8.75
C VAL A 156 -30.91 11.45 10.28
N GLY A 157 -30.10 12.29 10.95
CA GLY A 157 -30.08 12.41 12.40
C GLY A 157 -31.38 12.95 12.99
N ALA A 158 -32.11 13.78 12.24
CA ALA A 158 -33.42 14.32 12.65
C ALA A 158 -34.56 13.32 12.50
N ASN A 159 -34.49 12.42 11.51
CA ASN A 159 -35.60 11.50 11.19
C ASN A 159 -35.40 10.06 11.70
N LEU A 160 -34.15 9.63 11.96
CA LEU A 160 -33.86 8.26 12.41
C LEU A 160 -33.40 8.23 13.87
N VAL A 161 -32.13 8.54 14.12
CA VAL A 161 -31.52 8.49 15.45
C VAL A 161 -30.23 9.32 15.44
N PHE A 162 -29.91 9.93 16.58
CA PHE A 162 -28.65 10.62 16.80
C PHE A 162 -28.02 10.15 18.12
N PRO A 163 -26.71 9.82 18.16
CA PRO A 163 -25.76 9.78 17.04
C PRO A 163 -26.07 8.65 16.04
N ILE A 164 -25.73 8.85 14.76
CA ILE A 164 -26.01 7.86 13.71
C ILE A 164 -25.03 6.68 13.88
N PRO A 165 -25.52 5.42 13.99
CA PRO A 165 -24.66 4.25 14.13
C PRO A 165 -23.68 4.11 12.97
N PHE A 166 -22.41 3.90 13.32
CA PHE A 166 -21.29 3.81 12.38
C PHE A 166 -21.32 4.93 11.34
N PHE A 167 -21.45 6.19 11.78
CA PHE A 167 -21.67 7.37 10.94
C PHE A 167 -20.79 7.35 9.67
N TYR A 168 -19.48 7.08 9.80
CA TYR A 168 -18.58 7.03 8.64
C TYR A 168 -18.99 5.98 7.59
N ILE A 169 -19.38 4.78 8.03
CA ILE A 169 -19.81 3.68 7.14
C ILE A 169 -21.21 3.99 6.59
N THR A 170 -22.17 4.25 7.46
CA THR A 170 -23.59 4.47 7.11
C THR A 170 -23.78 5.69 6.22
N MET A 171 -23.04 6.77 6.45
CA MET A 171 -23.14 8.01 5.67
C MET A 171 -22.20 8.04 4.46
N THR A 172 -21.39 7.00 4.22
CA THR A 172 -20.54 6.96 3.01
C THR A 172 -21.34 7.17 1.71
N PRO A 173 -22.52 6.54 1.49
CA PRO A 173 -23.34 6.80 0.31
C PRO A 173 -23.75 8.27 0.16
N ALA A 174 -24.09 8.95 1.26
CA ALA A 174 -24.47 10.37 1.25
C ALA A 174 -23.35 11.29 0.78
N PHE A 175 -22.09 10.89 0.95
CA PHE A 175 -20.94 11.62 0.39
C PHE A 175 -20.60 11.14 -1.03
N SER A 176 -20.50 9.82 -1.23
CA SER A 176 -19.94 9.24 -2.45
C SER A 176 -20.87 9.40 -3.65
N VAL A 177 -22.19 9.32 -3.47
CA VAL A 177 -23.15 9.49 -4.58
C VAL A 177 -23.09 10.91 -5.16
N PRO A 178 -23.22 11.99 -4.37
CA PRO A 178 -23.06 13.35 -4.90
C PRO A 178 -21.69 13.59 -5.52
N LEU A 179 -20.61 13.09 -4.88
CA LEU A 179 -19.25 13.22 -5.41
C LEU A 179 -19.12 12.59 -6.80
N PHE A 180 -19.53 11.33 -6.96
CA PHE A 180 -19.39 10.61 -8.22
C PHE A 180 -20.30 11.19 -9.30
N THR A 181 -21.56 11.50 -8.97
CA THR A 181 -22.48 12.15 -9.91
C THR A 181 -21.92 13.47 -10.43
N LEU A 182 -21.38 14.32 -9.55
CA LEU A 182 -20.82 15.61 -9.95
C LEU A 182 -19.53 15.44 -10.78
N LEU A 183 -18.68 14.46 -10.46
CA LEU A 183 -17.51 14.13 -11.28
C LEU A 183 -17.90 13.65 -12.69
N TYR A 184 -18.88 12.75 -12.82
CA TYR A 184 -19.38 12.29 -14.11
C TYR A 184 -20.08 13.40 -14.90
N TYR A 185 -20.78 14.30 -14.21
CA TYR A 185 -21.43 15.44 -14.83
C TYR A 185 -20.40 16.44 -15.40
N LEU A 186 -19.35 16.76 -14.64
CA LEU A 186 -18.35 17.75 -15.05
C LEU A 186 -17.37 17.23 -16.11
N LEU A 187 -16.92 15.98 -15.99
CA LEU A 187 -15.87 15.43 -16.85
C LEU A 187 -16.41 14.53 -17.99
N GLY A 188 -17.69 14.18 -17.95
CA GLY A 188 -18.28 13.20 -18.86
C GLY A 188 -17.85 11.77 -18.56
N SER A 189 -18.57 10.79 -19.13
CA SER A 189 -18.22 9.38 -18.96
C SER A 189 -16.97 9.03 -19.77
N SER A 190 -15.89 8.69 -19.08
CA SER A 190 -14.61 8.30 -19.67
C SER A 190 -14.06 7.09 -18.94
N GLU A 191 -13.36 6.19 -19.66
CA GLU A 191 -12.71 5.02 -19.05
C GLU A 191 -11.73 5.44 -17.93
N LYS A 192 -11.02 6.56 -18.12
CA LYS A 192 -10.10 7.12 -17.11
C LYS A 192 -10.85 7.55 -15.84
N LEU A 193 -12.01 8.20 -16.01
CA LEU A 193 -12.84 8.62 -14.89
C LEU A 193 -13.43 7.41 -14.15
N THR A 194 -13.89 6.40 -14.87
CA THR A 194 -14.40 5.16 -14.25
C THR A 194 -13.33 4.47 -13.40
N LYS A 195 -12.09 4.39 -13.91
CA LYS A 195 -10.95 3.85 -13.14
C LYS A 195 -10.63 4.72 -11.92
N TYR A 196 -10.68 6.03 -12.07
CA TYR A 196 -10.46 6.97 -10.96
C TYR A 196 -11.53 6.87 -9.86
N VAL A 197 -12.80 6.73 -10.24
CA VAL A 197 -13.91 6.50 -9.29
C VAL A 197 -13.75 5.15 -8.58
N ALA A 198 -13.38 4.09 -9.30
CA ALA A 198 -13.09 2.79 -8.70
C ALA A 198 -11.92 2.86 -7.72
N PHE A 199 -10.91 3.67 -8.03
CA PHE A 199 -9.78 3.95 -7.16
C PHE A 199 -10.20 4.70 -5.87
N ILE A 200 -11.03 5.75 -5.97
CA ILE A 200 -11.61 6.42 -4.78
C ILE A 200 -12.40 5.42 -3.93
N ALA A 201 -13.24 4.59 -4.57
CA ALA A 201 -14.05 3.59 -3.87
C ALA A 201 -13.17 2.58 -3.12
N ALA A 202 -12.07 2.12 -3.72
CA ALA A 202 -11.13 1.23 -3.06
C ALA A 202 -10.39 1.87 -1.88
N GLN A 203 -9.99 3.13 -2.01
CA GLN A 203 -9.44 3.90 -0.89
C GLN A 203 -10.46 4.00 0.25
N LYS A 204 -11.74 4.31 -0.05
CA LYS A 204 -12.79 4.40 0.98
C LYS A 204 -13.05 3.07 1.68
N MET A 205 -13.07 1.94 0.96
CA MET A 205 -13.20 0.61 1.57
C MET A 205 -12.13 0.38 2.63
N MET A 206 -10.91 0.88 2.42
CA MET A 206 -9.84 0.75 3.39
C MET A 206 -10.20 1.39 4.75
N GLY A 207 -10.75 2.60 4.71
CA GLY A 207 -11.22 3.28 5.92
C GLY A 207 -12.41 2.61 6.61
N MET A 208 -13.10 1.67 5.96
CA MET A 208 -14.18 0.87 6.57
C MET A 208 -13.67 -0.44 7.18
N ILE A 209 -12.74 -1.09 6.49
CA ILE A 209 -12.19 -2.38 6.89
C ILE A 209 -11.55 -2.31 8.27
N TYR A 210 -10.77 -1.27 8.56
CA TYR A 210 -10.01 -1.23 9.80
C TYR A 210 -10.83 -0.89 11.06
N PRO A 211 -11.84 0.00 11.03
CA PRO A 211 -12.79 0.10 12.14
C PRO A 211 -13.50 -1.23 12.45
N VAL A 212 -13.84 -2.01 11.42
CA VAL A 212 -14.41 -3.36 11.61
C VAL A 212 -13.39 -4.31 12.24
N TYR A 213 -12.13 -4.27 11.78
CA TYR A 213 -11.03 -5.01 12.40
C TYR A 213 -10.84 -4.63 13.88
N GLN A 214 -10.90 -3.34 14.21
CA GLN A 214 -10.76 -2.85 15.58
C GLN A 214 -11.89 -3.36 16.47
N LEU A 215 -13.12 -3.33 15.98
CA LEU A 215 -14.27 -3.89 16.69
C LEU A 215 -14.06 -5.38 16.95
N LEU A 216 -13.64 -6.13 15.93
CA LEU A 216 -13.34 -7.56 16.06
C LEU A 216 -12.20 -7.82 17.06
N PHE A 217 -11.16 -6.98 17.07
CA PHE A 217 -10.06 -7.11 18.02
C PHE A 217 -10.52 -6.86 19.46
N ARG A 218 -11.33 -5.81 19.69
CA ARG A 218 -11.87 -5.49 21.02
C ARG A 218 -12.80 -6.57 21.55
N THR A 219 -13.63 -7.19 20.71
CA THR A 219 -14.52 -8.27 21.16
C THR A 219 -13.77 -9.55 21.48
N VAL A 220 -12.64 -9.78 20.80
CA VAL A 220 -11.84 -11.00 20.91
C VAL A 220 -10.70 -10.87 21.93
N SER A 221 -10.33 -9.65 22.36
CA SER A 221 -9.14 -9.35 23.18
C SER A 221 -9.04 -10.13 24.50
N SER A 222 -10.16 -10.57 25.06
CA SER A 222 -10.23 -11.37 26.31
C SER A 222 -10.33 -12.88 26.08
N THR A 223 -10.36 -13.34 24.83
CA THR A 223 -10.61 -14.75 24.46
C THR A 223 -9.38 -15.43 23.86
N HIS A 224 -9.42 -16.75 23.68
CA HIS A 224 -8.33 -17.50 23.04
C HIS A 224 -8.10 -17.16 21.54
N PHE A 225 -9.04 -16.44 20.90
CA PHE A 225 -8.96 -16.10 19.47
C PHE A 225 -8.14 -14.84 19.17
N VAL A 226 -7.50 -14.20 20.17
CA VAL A 226 -6.67 -13.00 19.98
C VAL A 226 -5.57 -13.20 18.94
N LEU A 227 -4.82 -14.30 19.05
CA LEU A 227 -3.68 -14.55 18.18
C LEU A 227 -4.09 -14.71 16.70
N PRO A 228 -5.14 -15.48 16.35
CA PRO A 228 -5.70 -15.48 15.00
C PRO A 228 -6.09 -14.08 14.47
N VAL A 229 -6.71 -13.23 15.29
CA VAL A 229 -7.10 -11.87 14.88
C VAL A 229 -5.88 -10.97 14.68
N ILE A 230 -4.82 -11.12 15.47
CA ILE A 230 -3.54 -10.42 15.24
C ILE A 230 -2.92 -10.85 13.90
N LEU A 231 -2.92 -12.16 13.61
CA LEU A 231 -2.38 -12.69 12.35
C LEU A 231 -3.25 -12.38 11.12
N LEU A 232 -4.51 -11.99 11.31
CA LEU A 232 -5.37 -11.51 10.23
C LEU A 232 -4.90 -10.17 9.67
N LEU A 233 -4.25 -9.32 10.48
CA LEU A 233 -3.84 -7.98 10.08
C LEU A 233 -2.80 -7.99 8.93
N PRO A 234 -1.71 -8.79 8.98
CA PRO A 234 -0.81 -8.96 7.84
C PRO A 234 -1.49 -9.50 6.56
N VAL A 235 -2.46 -10.40 6.71
CA VAL A 235 -3.23 -10.95 5.57
C VAL A 235 -4.09 -9.87 4.95
N LEU A 236 -4.78 -9.08 5.78
CA LEU A 236 -5.59 -7.96 5.34
C LEU A 236 -4.74 -6.89 4.64
N LYS A 237 -3.59 -6.52 5.23
CA LYS A 237 -2.59 -5.63 4.63
C LYS A 237 -2.24 -6.09 3.21
N LEU A 238 -1.94 -7.38 3.04
CA LEU A 238 -1.57 -7.97 1.75
C LEU A 238 -2.73 -7.96 0.73
N LEU A 239 -3.94 -8.33 1.17
CA LEU A 239 -5.12 -8.37 0.31
C LEU A 239 -5.46 -6.98 -0.23
N VAL A 240 -5.50 -5.97 0.66
CA VAL A 240 -5.83 -4.60 0.26
C VAL A 240 -4.74 -4.03 -0.64
N LYS A 241 -3.47 -4.24 -0.30
CA LYS A 241 -2.34 -3.88 -1.16
C LYS A 241 -2.51 -4.39 -2.59
N ASN A 242 -2.90 -5.66 -2.76
CA ASN A 242 -3.11 -6.25 -4.07
C ASN A 242 -4.37 -5.74 -4.79
N VAL A 243 -5.42 -5.38 -4.05
CA VAL A 243 -6.60 -4.73 -4.64
C VAL A 243 -6.24 -3.34 -5.18
N VAL A 244 -5.55 -2.53 -4.37
CA VAL A 244 -5.14 -1.16 -4.73
C VAL A 244 -4.16 -1.18 -5.91
N LEU A 245 -3.19 -2.11 -5.92
CA LEU A 245 -2.27 -2.31 -7.05
C LEU A 245 -2.98 -2.56 -8.37
N ARG A 246 -3.98 -3.45 -8.38
CA ARG A 246 -4.72 -3.76 -9.62
C ARG A 246 -5.46 -2.56 -10.19
N LEU A 247 -5.86 -1.61 -9.34
CA LEU A 247 -6.58 -0.41 -9.74
C LEU A 247 -5.65 0.71 -10.23
N ILE A 248 -4.39 0.73 -9.79
CA ILE A 248 -3.39 1.75 -10.14
C ILE A 248 -2.37 1.23 -11.16
N ALA A 249 -2.57 0.04 -11.73
CA ALA A 249 -1.61 -0.60 -12.64
C ALA A 249 -1.18 0.26 -13.85
N GLN A 250 -1.92 1.33 -14.19
CA GLN A 250 -1.57 2.27 -15.27
C GLN A 250 -0.74 3.48 -14.82
N LEU A 251 -0.51 3.66 -13.51
CA LEU A 251 0.24 4.78 -12.91
C LEU A 251 1.38 4.23 -12.02
N GLU A 252 2.33 3.55 -12.66
CA GLU A 252 3.40 2.81 -11.97
C GLU A 252 4.23 3.70 -11.02
N ASP A 253 4.57 4.94 -11.39
CA ASP A 253 5.38 5.86 -10.55
C ASP A 253 4.63 6.45 -9.33
N LEU A 254 3.29 6.42 -9.31
CA LEU A 254 2.47 6.84 -8.17
C LEU A 254 2.14 5.69 -7.22
N THR A 255 2.46 4.47 -7.64
CA THR A 255 2.07 3.25 -6.93
C THR A 255 2.70 3.14 -5.53
N PRO A 256 4.01 3.41 -5.31
CA PRO A 256 4.61 3.36 -3.98
C PRO A 256 3.92 4.32 -3.01
N GLU A 257 3.84 5.59 -3.38
CA GLU A 257 3.20 6.61 -2.56
C GLU A 257 1.75 6.24 -2.24
N THR A 258 0.97 5.89 -3.26
CA THR A 258 -0.45 5.66 -3.04
C THR A 258 -0.72 4.42 -2.23
N VAL A 259 -0.04 3.30 -2.49
CA VAL A 259 -0.24 2.07 -1.72
C VAL A 259 0.23 2.23 -0.28
N ILE A 260 1.34 2.94 -0.04
CA ILE A 260 1.97 3.01 1.28
C ILE A 260 1.25 4.04 2.17
N PHE A 261 1.00 5.25 1.66
CA PHE A 261 0.26 6.28 2.41
C PHE A 261 -1.22 5.96 2.58
N THR A 262 -1.74 4.87 1.99
CA THR A 262 -3.08 4.36 2.29
C THR A 262 -3.01 3.12 3.17
N VAL A 263 -2.39 2.05 2.69
CA VAL A 263 -2.43 0.75 3.37
C VAL A 263 -1.49 0.68 4.56
N ASP A 264 -0.25 1.12 4.38
CA ASP A 264 0.74 1.05 5.47
C ASP A 264 0.48 2.13 6.52
N PHE A 265 -0.13 3.25 6.14
CA PHE A 265 -0.63 4.23 7.09
C PHE A 265 -1.57 3.60 8.13
N TYR A 266 -2.63 2.93 7.68
CA TYR A 266 -3.55 2.25 8.59
C TYR A 266 -2.87 1.11 9.33
N ASN A 267 -2.05 0.31 8.63
CA ASN A 267 -1.31 -0.76 9.27
C ASN A 267 -0.30 -0.28 10.32
N ALA A 268 0.16 0.97 10.29
CA ALA A 268 1.02 1.55 11.32
C ALA A 268 0.22 2.13 12.50
N LEU A 269 -0.94 2.73 12.22
CA LEU A 269 -1.77 3.36 13.25
C LEU A 269 -2.50 2.34 14.12
N TYR A 270 -3.05 1.28 13.52
CA TYR A 270 -3.89 0.32 14.23
C TYR A 270 -3.15 -0.50 15.30
N PRO A 271 -1.95 -1.06 15.05
CA PRO A 271 -1.15 -1.68 16.09
C PRO A 271 -0.88 -0.74 17.27
N ALA A 272 -0.55 0.53 17.01
CA ALA A 272 -0.33 1.51 18.07
C ALA A 272 -1.58 1.67 18.97
N THR A 273 -2.77 1.72 18.37
CA THR A 273 -4.04 1.83 19.13
C THR A 273 -4.49 0.52 19.76
N CYS A 274 -4.20 -0.63 19.14
CA CYS A 274 -4.47 -1.94 19.72
C CYS A 274 -3.57 -2.20 20.93
N MET A 275 -2.31 -1.78 20.89
CA MET A 275 -1.37 -1.86 22.00
C MET A 275 -1.83 -1.07 23.21
N GLU A 276 -2.46 0.09 23.00
CA GLU A 276 -3.10 0.85 24.08
C GLU A 276 -4.27 0.08 24.71
N SER A 277 -5.14 -0.51 23.88
CA SER A 277 -6.31 -1.26 24.34
C SER A 277 -6.00 -2.67 24.87
N ALA A 278 -4.79 -3.18 24.67
CA ALA A 278 -4.42 -4.52 25.09
C ALA A 278 -4.24 -4.58 26.61
N SER A 279 -4.93 -5.51 27.26
CA SER A 279 -4.91 -5.66 28.72
C SER A 279 -3.67 -6.38 29.25
N THR A 280 -2.90 -7.07 28.39
CA THR A 280 -1.74 -7.88 28.81
C THR A 280 -0.43 -7.49 28.13
N LEU A 281 0.66 -7.45 28.91
CA LEU A 281 2.02 -7.22 28.43
C LEU A 281 2.43 -8.26 27.35
N ASN A 282 1.91 -9.48 27.45
CA ASN A 282 2.22 -10.56 26.52
C ASN A 282 1.71 -10.26 25.11
N THR A 283 0.48 -9.74 24.97
CA THR A 283 -0.07 -9.37 23.67
C THR A 283 0.70 -8.21 23.05
N MET A 284 1.09 -7.20 23.84
CA MET A 284 1.92 -6.09 23.37
C MET A 284 3.30 -6.58 22.89
N LEU A 285 3.94 -7.48 23.65
CA LEU A 285 5.23 -8.04 23.28
C LEU A 285 5.15 -8.85 21.98
N ILE A 286 4.05 -9.58 21.76
CA ILE A 286 3.80 -10.29 20.49
C ILE A 286 3.70 -9.31 19.31
N PHE A 287 2.98 -8.18 19.45
CA PHE A 287 2.92 -7.16 18.39
C PHE A 287 4.31 -6.61 18.06
N ILE A 288 5.07 -6.24 19.09
CA ILE A 288 6.44 -5.70 18.93
C ILE A 288 7.36 -6.71 18.25
N VAL A 289 7.38 -7.95 18.73
CA VAL A 289 8.24 -9.01 18.18
C VAL A 289 7.84 -9.36 16.75
N THR A 290 6.54 -9.44 16.46
CA THR A 290 6.06 -9.77 15.11
C THR A 290 6.43 -8.68 14.12
N ASP A 291 6.23 -7.42 14.49
CA ASP A 291 6.57 -6.29 13.64
C ASP A 291 8.08 -6.21 13.40
N PHE A 292 8.88 -6.30 14.47
CA PHE A 292 10.34 -6.30 14.36
C PHE A 292 10.89 -7.46 13.51
N ALA A 293 10.31 -8.65 13.65
CA ALA A 293 10.66 -9.81 12.82
C ALA A 293 10.32 -9.58 11.34
N GLN A 294 9.19 -8.93 11.05
CA GLN A 294 8.82 -8.53 9.69
C GLN A 294 9.83 -7.51 9.14
N THR A 295 10.19 -6.48 9.90
CA THR A 295 11.18 -5.48 9.46
C THR A 295 12.54 -6.10 9.20
N ILE A 296 13.03 -6.98 10.10
CA ILE A 296 14.29 -7.71 9.91
C ILE A 296 14.23 -8.56 8.64
N THR A 297 13.14 -9.30 8.42
CA THR A 297 13.02 -10.17 7.25
C THR A 297 13.13 -9.38 5.95
N VAL A 298 12.46 -8.23 5.89
CA VAL A 298 12.52 -7.34 4.73
C VAL A 298 13.90 -6.72 4.57
N LEU A 299 14.55 -6.33 5.67
CA LEU A 299 15.90 -5.77 5.68
C LEU A 299 16.95 -6.78 5.20
N VAL A 300 16.89 -8.02 5.66
CA VAL A 300 17.79 -9.11 5.25
C VAL A 300 17.58 -9.47 3.78
N GLU A 301 16.33 -9.56 3.33
CA GLU A 301 16.03 -9.86 1.93
C GLU A 301 16.53 -8.75 0.99
N MET A 302 16.33 -7.49 1.38
CA MET A 302 16.88 -6.34 0.67
C MET A 302 18.41 -6.36 0.62
N HIS A 303 19.06 -6.71 1.73
CA HIS A 303 20.51 -6.85 1.77
C HIS A 303 21.01 -7.87 0.75
N ARG A 304 20.40 -9.08 0.73
CA ARG A 304 20.79 -10.16 -0.18
C ARG A 304 20.62 -9.77 -1.65
N ARG A 305 19.48 -9.16 -2.00
CA ARG A 305 19.20 -8.72 -3.37
C ARG A 305 20.14 -7.61 -3.83
N THR A 306 20.37 -6.62 -2.97
CA THR A 306 21.20 -5.48 -3.36
C THR A 306 22.66 -5.88 -3.52
N ALA A 307 23.18 -6.76 -2.66
CA ALA A 307 24.53 -7.30 -2.81
C ALA A 307 24.74 -8.02 -4.15
N THR A 308 23.71 -8.72 -4.63
CA THR A 308 23.73 -9.44 -5.92
C THR A 308 23.63 -8.51 -7.13
N ILE A 309 22.86 -7.43 -7.04
CA ILE A 309 22.67 -6.49 -8.15
C ILE A 309 23.85 -5.52 -8.27
N LEU A 310 24.40 -5.05 -7.15
CA LEU A 310 25.59 -4.20 -7.16
C LEU A 310 26.80 -4.91 -7.77
N SER A 311 26.99 -6.21 -7.50
CA SER A 311 28.08 -6.98 -8.11
C SER A 311 27.93 -7.10 -9.63
N ARG A 312 26.71 -7.35 -10.12
CA ARG A 312 26.40 -7.39 -11.56
C ARG A 312 26.57 -6.04 -12.24
N LEU A 313 26.14 -4.94 -11.61
CA LEU A 313 26.33 -3.58 -12.13
C LEU A 313 27.81 -3.21 -12.26
N ARG A 314 28.63 -3.57 -11.27
CA ARG A 314 30.09 -3.35 -11.34
C ARG A 314 30.73 -4.12 -12.48
N GLN A 315 30.28 -5.34 -12.72
CA GLN A 315 30.73 -6.17 -13.84
C GLN A 315 30.33 -5.58 -15.20
N ALA A 316 29.13 -5.01 -15.30
CA ALA A 316 28.61 -4.44 -16.55
C ALA A 316 29.22 -3.08 -16.93
N THR A 317 29.53 -2.25 -15.94
CA THR A 317 29.97 -0.87 -16.16
C THR A 317 31.48 -0.71 -16.31
N ASN A 318 32.28 -1.76 -16.08
CA ASN A 318 33.76 -1.71 -16.09
C ASN A 318 34.35 -0.50 -15.33
N THR A 319 33.61 0.08 -14.36
CA THR A 319 34.04 1.25 -13.58
C THR A 319 34.34 0.82 -12.15
N PRO A 320 35.62 0.66 -11.77
CA PRO A 320 35.99 0.24 -10.42
C PRO A 320 35.77 1.32 -9.34
N LYS A 321 35.23 2.50 -9.68
CA LYS A 321 35.18 3.68 -8.78
C LYS A 321 33.77 4.20 -8.41
N SER A 322 32.67 3.72 -9.00
CA SER A 322 31.34 4.20 -8.59
C SER A 322 30.88 3.47 -7.32
N LYS A 323 30.89 4.18 -6.18
CA LYS A 323 30.43 3.63 -4.90
C LYS A 323 28.90 3.53 -4.80
N ASN A 324 28.16 4.21 -5.68
CA ASN A 324 26.71 4.40 -5.55
C ASN A 324 25.96 3.97 -6.83
N VAL A 325 24.94 3.13 -6.67
CA VAL A 325 24.07 2.64 -7.76
C VAL A 325 23.45 3.78 -8.57
N LEU A 326 22.98 4.84 -7.88
CA LEU A 326 22.34 6.00 -8.49
C LEU A 326 23.29 6.82 -9.40
N SER A 327 24.60 6.80 -9.14
CA SER A 327 25.57 7.52 -9.98
C SER A 327 25.99 6.76 -11.24
N ALA A 328 25.85 5.43 -11.23
CA ALA A 328 26.22 4.56 -12.36
C ALA A 328 25.09 4.43 -13.40
N LEU A 329 23.83 4.58 -12.97
CA LEU A 329 22.63 4.49 -13.81
C LEU A 329 22.55 5.59 -14.89
N PRO A 330 22.71 6.90 -14.57
CA PRO A 330 22.71 7.95 -15.57
C PRO A 330 23.80 7.75 -16.63
N SER A 331 25.01 7.33 -16.22
CA SER A 331 26.08 7.02 -17.17
C SER A 331 25.77 5.84 -18.09
N LEU A 332 24.98 4.87 -17.63
CA LEU A 332 24.48 3.79 -18.48
C LEU A 332 23.43 4.30 -19.49
N PHE A 333 22.56 5.23 -19.08
CA PHE A 333 21.57 5.82 -19.98
C PHE A 333 22.19 6.73 -21.03
N HIS A 334 23.29 7.44 -20.72
CA HIS A 334 24.01 8.26 -21.70
C HIS A 334 24.75 7.43 -22.76
N ASN A 335 25.07 6.16 -22.50
CA ASN A 335 25.74 5.28 -23.45
C ASN A 335 24.72 4.62 -24.41
N SER A 336 24.38 5.33 -25.49
CA SER A 336 23.40 4.95 -26.53
C SER A 336 23.51 3.50 -27.03
N SER A 337 24.72 2.94 -27.17
CA SER A 337 24.94 1.58 -27.71
C SER A 337 24.62 0.46 -26.72
N MET A 338 24.73 0.70 -25.40
CA MET A 338 24.34 -0.26 -24.36
C MET A 338 22.83 -0.26 -24.16
N VAL A 339 22.20 0.91 -24.30
CA VAL A 339 20.75 1.07 -24.20
C VAL A 339 20.02 0.24 -25.28
N GLU A 340 20.48 0.30 -26.53
CA GLU A 340 19.85 -0.42 -27.65
C GLU A 340 19.94 -1.96 -27.51
N ALA A 341 21.02 -2.46 -26.90
CA ALA A 341 21.21 -3.90 -26.64
C ALA A 341 20.43 -4.39 -25.40
N GLN A 342 20.24 -3.54 -24.38
CA GLN A 342 19.67 -3.92 -23.07
C GLN A 342 18.16 -3.61 -22.95
N PHE A 343 17.62 -2.66 -23.70
CA PHE A 343 16.20 -2.26 -23.59
C PHE A 343 15.30 -3.01 -24.57
N ARG A 344 15.02 -4.29 -24.32
CA ARG A 344 14.04 -5.09 -25.08
C ARG A 344 12.68 -5.29 -24.38
N GLY A 345 12.46 -4.71 -23.20
CA GLY A 345 11.34 -5.11 -22.32
C GLY A 345 10.58 -3.98 -21.60
N GLY A 346 9.75 -3.21 -22.33
CA GLY A 346 8.65 -2.41 -21.77
C GLY A 346 8.99 -1.49 -20.58
N VAL A 347 10.17 -0.87 -20.56
CA VAL A 347 10.54 0.11 -19.53
C VAL A 347 9.89 1.46 -19.86
N GLN A 348 9.26 2.06 -18.87
CA GLN A 348 8.61 3.36 -19.03
C GLN A 348 9.66 4.49 -19.06
N VAL A 349 9.70 5.25 -20.16
CA VAL A 349 10.67 6.35 -20.33
C VAL A 349 10.22 7.60 -19.58
N ARG A 350 8.94 7.97 -19.73
CA ARG A 350 8.33 9.16 -19.13
C ARG A 350 7.56 8.86 -17.86
N SER A 351 7.72 9.71 -16.85
CA SER A 351 6.95 9.62 -15.62
C SER A 351 5.52 10.12 -15.83
N CYS A 352 4.58 9.63 -15.01
CA CYS A 352 3.24 10.23 -14.93
C CYS A 352 3.24 11.59 -14.21
N LEU A 353 4.33 11.93 -13.52
CA LEU A 353 4.57 13.24 -12.92
C LEU A 353 5.59 14.01 -13.76
N GLN A 354 5.31 15.29 -14.02
CA GLN A 354 6.30 16.14 -14.68
C GLN A 354 7.42 16.47 -13.71
N HIS A 355 8.65 16.14 -14.08
CA HIS A 355 9.85 16.42 -13.29
C HIS A 355 10.72 17.50 -13.94
N GLU A 356 11.32 18.37 -13.12
CA GLU A 356 12.22 19.42 -13.60
C GLU A 356 13.61 18.86 -13.93
N LEU A 357 13.81 18.49 -15.20
CA LEU A 357 15.07 17.93 -15.69
C LEU A 357 15.99 18.98 -16.32
N ASP A 358 17.28 18.68 -16.35
CA ASP A 358 18.28 19.49 -17.06
C ASP A 358 18.12 19.36 -18.58
N ARG A 359 18.73 20.28 -19.34
CA ARG A 359 18.56 20.31 -20.80
C ARG A 359 19.10 19.03 -21.46
N GLU A 360 20.20 18.50 -20.95
CA GLU A 360 20.85 17.27 -21.44
C GLU A 360 19.96 16.04 -21.17
N ASP A 361 19.44 15.88 -19.95
CA ASP A 361 18.50 14.82 -19.59
C ASP A 361 17.21 14.86 -20.43
N ARG A 362 16.68 16.05 -20.71
CA ARG A 362 15.52 16.21 -21.61
C ARG A 362 15.82 15.85 -23.06
N GLN A 363 17.06 16.03 -23.52
CA GLN A 363 17.49 15.60 -24.85
C GLN A 363 17.67 14.07 -24.87
N LEU A 364 18.23 13.49 -23.81
CA LEU A 364 18.36 12.06 -23.64
C LEU A 364 17.00 11.36 -23.63
N LEU A 365 16.02 11.84 -22.87
CA LEU A 365 14.67 11.26 -22.87
C LEU A 365 14.02 11.29 -24.26
N ARG A 366 14.18 12.40 -24.99
CA ARG A 366 13.70 12.52 -26.38
C ARG A 366 14.41 11.56 -27.34
N LEU A 367 15.69 11.26 -27.09
CA LEU A 367 16.46 10.28 -27.85
C LEU A 367 15.98 8.85 -27.53
N LEU A 368 15.76 8.54 -26.25
CA LEU A 368 15.23 7.26 -25.79
C LEU A 368 13.80 6.98 -26.30
N GLU A 369 12.97 8.01 -26.43
CA GLU A 369 11.63 7.92 -27.05
C GLU A 369 11.68 7.61 -28.55
N ARG A 370 12.74 8.05 -29.25
CA ARG A 370 12.91 7.88 -30.69
C ARG A 370 13.53 6.54 -31.09
N LEU A 371 14.16 5.84 -30.14
CA LEU A 371 14.68 4.50 -30.39
C LEU A 371 13.50 3.57 -30.71
N PRO A 372 13.61 2.71 -31.75
CA PRO A 372 12.55 1.78 -32.11
C PRO A 372 12.50 0.66 -31.05
N LEU A 373 11.88 0.96 -29.91
CA LEU A 373 11.28 -0.07 -29.07
C LEU A 373 10.24 -0.73 -29.96
N LYS A 374 10.59 -1.87 -30.57
CA LYS A 374 9.65 -2.70 -31.31
C LYS A 374 8.55 -3.06 -30.32
N ALA A 375 7.45 -2.29 -30.37
CA ALA A 375 6.22 -2.66 -29.72
C ALA A 375 5.87 -4.05 -30.26
N SER A 376 5.67 -5.01 -29.36
CA SER A 376 4.92 -6.20 -29.73
C SER A 376 3.61 -5.70 -30.36
N PRO A 377 3.24 -6.16 -31.58
CA PRO A 377 2.06 -5.67 -32.25
C PRO A 377 0.84 -6.26 -31.56
N SER A 378 0.35 -5.55 -30.55
CA SER A 378 -1.04 -5.62 -30.17
C SER A 378 -1.44 -4.23 -29.67
N PRO A 379 -2.52 -3.62 -30.20
CA PRO A 379 -3.13 -2.50 -29.50
C PRO A 379 -3.51 -2.97 -28.08
N PRO A 380 -3.74 -2.07 -27.11
CA PRO A 380 -4.35 -2.47 -25.84
C PRO A 380 -5.76 -2.99 -26.16
N GLN A 381 -5.86 -4.29 -26.45
CA GLN A 381 -7.13 -4.93 -26.76
C GLN A 381 -7.96 -4.89 -25.48
N LEU A 382 -9.10 -4.21 -25.59
CA LEU A 382 -10.31 -4.55 -24.87
C LEU A 382 -10.33 -6.07 -24.64
N TYR A 383 -10.25 -6.52 -23.40
CA TYR A 383 -10.63 -7.88 -23.05
C TYR A 383 -12.16 -8.00 -23.17
N CYS A 384 -12.64 -8.02 -24.41
CA CYS A 384 -13.96 -8.53 -24.73
C CYS A 384 -13.84 -10.05 -24.74
N TRP A 385 -14.27 -10.68 -23.66
CA TRP A 385 -14.38 -12.14 -23.58
C TRP A 385 -15.60 -12.57 -24.39
N SER A 386 -15.41 -12.85 -25.68
CA SER A 386 -16.38 -13.62 -26.44
C SER A 386 -15.72 -14.55 -27.45
N SER A 387 -15.99 -15.84 -27.24
CA SER A 387 -15.81 -16.96 -28.17
C SER A 387 -14.43 -17.61 -28.22
N ILE A 388 -14.25 -18.65 -27.39
CA ILE A 388 -13.41 -19.80 -27.76
C ILE A 388 -14.25 -21.07 -27.64
N LYS A 389 -14.24 -21.83 -28.74
CA LYS A 389 -14.88 -23.13 -28.97
C LYS A 389 -14.50 -24.14 -27.89
N LYS A 390 -15.50 -24.89 -27.41
CA LYS A 390 -15.36 -25.98 -26.42
C LYS A 390 -14.47 -27.11 -26.97
N PRO A 391 -13.46 -27.60 -26.24
CA PRO A 391 -13.02 -28.98 -26.39
C PRO A 391 -13.99 -29.90 -25.63
N ARG A 392 -14.39 -30.96 -26.33
CA ARG A 392 -15.31 -32.00 -25.86
C ARG A 392 -14.51 -32.95 -24.97
N PHE A 393 -14.86 -33.06 -23.69
CA PHE A 393 -14.46 -34.17 -22.84
C PHE A 393 -15.67 -34.67 -22.05
N GLU A 394 -15.94 -35.97 -22.18
CA GLU A 394 -17.08 -36.68 -21.61
C GLU A 394 -17.06 -36.64 -20.09
N THR A 395 -18.10 -36.07 -19.50
CA THR A 395 -18.38 -36.15 -18.06
C THR A 395 -19.28 -37.34 -17.77
N ARG A 396 -18.74 -38.34 -17.06
CA ARG A 396 -19.52 -39.35 -16.32
C ARG A 396 -20.32 -38.63 -15.22
N THR A 397 -21.63 -38.77 -15.28
CA THR A 397 -22.63 -38.14 -14.41
C THR A 397 -22.76 -38.83 -13.04
N LEU A 398 -22.85 -38.05 -11.96
CA LEU A 398 -23.50 -38.40 -10.67
C LEU A 398 -24.12 -37.10 -10.08
N PRO A 399 -25.17 -37.19 -9.22
CA PRO A 399 -26.40 -36.42 -9.40
C PRO A 399 -26.49 -35.13 -8.59
N LYS A 400 -27.36 -34.23 -9.10
CA LYS A 400 -27.66 -32.90 -8.58
C LYS A 400 -28.51 -32.96 -7.31
N LEU A 401 -28.11 -32.23 -6.27
CA LEU A 401 -29.02 -31.73 -5.24
C LEU A 401 -29.26 -30.23 -5.49
N ARG A 402 -30.51 -29.91 -5.79
CA ARG A 402 -31.05 -28.55 -6.01
C ARG A 402 -31.28 -27.89 -4.65
N LEU A 403 -30.74 -26.69 -4.46
CA LEU A 403 -31.37 -25.69 -3.59
C LEU A 403 -31.35 -24.34 -4.32
N SER A 404 -32.52 -23.69 -4.34
CA SER A 404 -32.85 -22.54 -5.18
C SER A 404 -32.77 -21.21 -4.42
N SER A 405 -32.27 -20.17 -5.12
CA SER A 405 -32.69 -18.75 -5.11
C SER A 405 -32.50 -17.92 -3.83
N PHE A 406 -31.60 -16.91 -3.84
CA PHE A 406 -31.89 -15.47 -4.03
C PHE A 406 -30.58 -14.64 -3.95
N PHE A 407 -30.48 -13.56 -4.75
CA PHE A 407 -29.36 -12.61 -4.98
C PHE A 407 -28.25 -13.00 -5.96
N SER A 408 -28.36 -12.47 -7.19
CA SER A 408 -27.32 -12.49 -8.22
C SER A 408 -26.39 -11.28 -8.11
N PHE A 409 -25.31 -11.41 -7.32
CA PHE A 409 -24.08 -10.66 -7.56
C PHE A 409 -23.15 -11.58 -8.38
N ARG A 410 -22.77 -11.19 -9.60
CA ARG A 410 -21.74 -11.92 -10.37
C ARG A 410 -20.38 -11.69 -9.70
N VAL A 411 -20.07 -12.50 -8.69
CA VAL A 411 -18.69 -12.73 -8.28
C VAL A 411 -18.05 -13.59 -9.36
N GLY A 412 -17.18 -12.99 -10.16
CA GLY A 412 -16.32 -13.74 -11.08
C GLY A 412 -15.58 -14.82 -10.29
N SER A 413 -15.69 -16.07 -10.77
CA SER A 413 -15.08 -17.26 -10.20
C SER A 413 -13.65 -17.02 -9.72
N LEU A 414 -13.38 -17.32 -8.45
CA LEU A 414 -12.03 -17.48 -7.89
C LEU A 414 -11.36 -18.67 -8.59
N THR A 415 -10.69 -18.40 -9.70
CA THR A 415 -9.79 -19.39 -10.32
C THR A 415 -8.47 -19.42 -9.57
N ALA A 416 -8.14 -20.61 -9.06
CA ALA A 416 -6.90 -20.90 -8.38
C ALA A 416 -5.68 -20.51 -9.24
N VAL A 417 -4.73 -19.85 -8.58
CA VAL A 417 -3.44 -19.40 -9.14
C VAL A 417 -2.62 -20.62 -9.59
N GLN A 418 -2.32 -20.69 -10.89
CA GLN A 418 -1.28 -21.58 -11.42
C GLN A 418 0.11 -21.01 -11.08
N PRO A 419 1.05 -21.81 -10.53
CA PRO A 419 2.39 -21.35 -10.27
C PRO A 419 3.21 -21.23 -11.57
N PHE A 420 4.07 -20.21 -11.62
CA PHE A 420 5.07 -20.01 -12.68
C PHE A 420 5.98 -21.23 -12.81
N SER A 421 6.16 -21.69 -14.05
CA SER A 421 7.04 -22.79 -14.46
C SER A 421 8.50 -22.48 -14.12
N SER A 422 9.20 -23.46 -13.54
CA SER A 422 10.65 -23.44 -13.32
C SER A 422 11.45 -23.05 -14.58
N PRO A 423 12.66 -22.47 -14.45
CA PRO A 423 13.47 -22.11 -15.61
C PRO A 423 13.81 -23.37 -16.40
N LEU A 424 13.59 -23.30 -17.72
CA LEU A 424 14.05 -24.32 -18.66
C LEU A 424 15.55 -24.53 -18.46
N ILE A 425 15.92 -25.69 -17.94
CA ILE A 425 17.25 -26.25 -18.09
C ILE A 425 17.44 -26.48 -19.59
N ILE A 426 18.12 -25.54 -20.26
CA ILE A 426 18.56 -25.75 -21.64
C ILE A 426 19.61 -26.86 -21.58
N SER A 427 19.18 -28.06 -21.98
CA SER A 427 20.04 -29.19 -22.27
C SER A 427 21.09 -28.79 -23.30
N LYS A 428 22.36 -28.76 -22.91
CA LYS A 428 23.50 -28.78 -23.84
C LYS A 428 23.45 -30.10 -24.61
N ARG A 429 22.83 -30.14 -25.80
CA ARG A 429 23.12 -31.18 -26.78
C ARG A 429 22.93 -30.72 -28.23
N ARG A 430 24.10 -30.51 -28.86
CA ARG A 430 24.42 -30.49 -30.29
C ARG A 430 23.45 -29.73 -31.21
N LEU A 431 23.83 -28.49 -31.54
CA LEU A 431 23.49 -27.90 -32.83
C LEU A 431 24.78 -27.76 -33.66
N GLY A 432 24.74 -28.30 -34.88
CA GLY A 432 25.88 -28.46 -35.77
C GLY A 432 26.50 -27.15 -36.23
N ARG A 433 27.76 -27.27 -36.70
CA ARG A 433 28.49 -26.26 -37.46
C ARG A 433 27.61 -25.64 -38.54
N VAL A 434 27.41 -24.33 -38.48
CA VAL A 434 27.21 -23.49 -39.67
C VAL A 434 28.25 -22.40 -39.60
N ALA A 435 29.01 -22.28 -40.69
CA ALA A 435 30.16 -21.40 -40.84
C ALA A 435 29.72 -19.98 -41.22
N GLY A 436 30.53 -18.99 -40.81
CA GLY A 436 30.82 -17.78 -41.58
C GLY A 436 29.79 -16.64 -41.60
N GLY A 437 30.00 -15.63 -40.75
CA GLY A 437 29.43 -14.30 -40.89
C GLY A 437 30.11 -13.30 -39.95
N PRO A 438 30.81 -12.27 -40.43
CA PRO A 438 31.48 -11.30 -39.58
C PRO A 438 30.47 -10.23 -39.17
N ASN A 439 29.77 -10.45 -38.05
CA ASN A 439 29.11 -9.43 -37.19
C ASN A 439 28.26 -10.13 -36.11
N GLY A 440 28.85 -11.09 -35.41
CA GLY A 440 28.22 -11.67 -34.21
C GLY A 440 28.34 -10.69 -33.05
N ILE A 441 27.22 -10.17 -32.56
CA ILE A 441 27.15 -9.46 -31.28
C ILE A 441 27.77 -10.39 -30.21
N PRO A 442 28.76 -9.94 -29.43
CA PRO A 442 29.41 -10.77 -28.41
C PRO A 442 28.39 -11.40 -27.46
N THR A 443 28.53 -12.71 -27.23
CA THR A 443 27.66 -13.52 -26.38
C THR A 443 27.55 -13.00 -24.93
N ASP A 444 28.55 -12.24 -24.47
CA ASP A 444 28.58 -11.59 -23.15
C ASP A 444 27.51 -10.48 -22.98
N LEU A 445 27.07 -9.85 -24.07
CA LEU A 445 26.04 -8.79 -24.04
C LEU A 445 24.63 -9.36 -23.77
N ILE A 446 24.39 -10.63 -24.09
CA ILE A 446 23.06 -11.26 -23.93
C ILE A 446 22.80 -11.60 -22.45
N GLU A 447 23.84 -11.95 -21.69
CA GLU A 447 23.74 -12.28 -20.25
C GLU A 447 23.52 -11.01 -19.39
N HIS A 448 23.96 -9.84 -19.88
CA HIS A 448 23.84 -8.53 -19.20
C HIS A 448 22.57 -7.74 -19.58
N SER A 449 21.63 -8.33 -20.34
CA SER A 449 20.49 -7.62 -20.94
C SER A 449 19.42 -7.12 -19.97
N ASN A 450 19.44 -7.50 -18.68
CA ASN A 450 18.41 -7.13 -17.70
C ASN A 450 18.87 -6.15 -16.60
N ILE A 451 20.13 -5.72 -16.61
CA ILE A 451 20.74 -4.94 -15.53
C ILE A 451 20.03 -3.61 -15.24
N PRO A 452 19.71 -2.75 -16.24
CA PRO A 452 19.00 -1.50 -15.95
C PRO A 452 17.62 -1.78 -15.34
N ARG A 453 16.90 -2.78 -15.84
CA ARG A 453 15.59 -3.18 -15.33
C ARG A 453 15.67 -3.69 -13.88
N GLU A 454 16.58 -4.61 -13.59
CA GLU A 454 16.81 -5.13 -12.23
C GLU A 454 17.15 -3.99 -11.25
N THR A 455 17.88 -2.97 -11.72
CA THR A 455 18.25 -1.82 -10.90
C THR A 455 17.06 -0.90 -10.62
N LEU A 456 16.20 -0.65 -11.62
CA LEU A 456 14.95 0.11 -11.44
C LEU A 456 14.01 -0.60 -10.45
N GLU A 457 13.93 -1.93 -10.52
CA GLU A 457 13.15 -2.74 -9.57
C GLU A 457 13.70 -2.61 -8.12
N VAL A 458 15.02 -2.57 -7.93
CA VAL A 458 15.63 -2.32 -6.60
C VAL A 458 15.32 -0.92 -6.10
N LEU A 459 15.39 0.10 -6.95
CA LEU A 459 15.10 1.48 -6.56
C LEU A 459 13.63 1.63 -6.14
N TYR A 460 12.71 1.03 -6.90
CA TYR A 460 11.29 0.93 -6.56
C TYR A 460 11.08 0.23 -5.21
N THR A 461 11.72 -0.92 -5.00
CA THR A 461 11.61 -1.68 -3.74
C THR A 461 12.16 -0.87 -2.56
N THR A 462 13.27 -0.16 -2.77
CA THR A 462 13.89 0.71 -1.76
C THR A 462 13.00 1.90 -1.42
N GLU A 463 12.37 2.52 -2.43
CA GLU A 463 11.37 3.58 -2.23
C GLU A 463 10.19 3.06 -1.40
N CYS A 464 9.67 1.88 -1.73
CA CYS A 464 8.57 1.29 -0.97
C CYS A 464 8.98 1.05 0.49
N LEU A 465 10.16 0.47 0.70
CA LEU A 465 10.63 0.16 2.04
C LEU A 465 10.87 1.40 2.91
N VAL A 466 11.47 2.45 2.34
CA VAL A 466 11.71 3.68 3.11
C VAL A 466 10.41 4.38 3.48
N LEU A 467 9.43 4.41 2.57
CA LEU A 467 8.13 5.03 2.84
C LEU A 467 7.37 4.24 3.92
N THR A 468 7.38 2.90 3.86
CA THR A 468 6.73 2.05 4.88
C THR A 468 7.36 2.27 6.25
N THR A 469 8.68 2.20 6.36
CA THR A 469 9.40 2.38 7.63
C THR A 469 9.34 3.82 8.17
N TYR A 470 9.24 4.81 7.28
CA TYR A 470 8.92 6.19 7.66
C TYR A 470 7.54 6.27 8.32
N LEU A 471 6.49 5.70 7.72
CA LEU A 471 5.16 5.71 8.33
C LEU A 471 5.10 4.93 9.65
N GLU A 472 5.69 3.73 9.69
CA GLU A 472 5.73 2.87 10.88
C GLU A 472 6.50 3.51 12.05
N SER A 473 7.46 4.40 11.78
CA SER A 473 8.18 5.14 12.82
C SER A 473 7.49 6.44 13.25
N PHE A 474 6.96 7.23 12.32
CA PHE A 474 6.39 8.54 12.64
C PHE A 474 4.96 8.47 13.18
N ILE A 475 4.11 7.58 12.66
CA ILE A 475 2.70 7.51 13.07
C ILE A 475 2.53 7.22 14.57
N PRO A 476 3.22 6.22 15.16
CA PRO A 476 3.10 5.97 16.60
C PRO A 476 3.56 7.14 17.47
N LEU A 477 4.62 7.86 17.04
CA LEU A 477 5.12 9.04 17.76
C LEU A 477 4.13 10.22 17.69
N ILE A 478 3.52 10.44 16.54
CA ILE A 478 2.46 11.44 16.36
C ILE A 478 1.24 11.06 17.20
N TYR A 479 0.82 9.80 17.16
CA TYR A 479 -0.29 9.31 17.97
C TYR A 479 -0.02 9.46 19.48
N CYS A 480 1.20 9.13 19.93
CA CYS A 480 1.60 9.36 21.32
C CYS A 480 1.52 10.84 21.71
N THR A 481 1.98 11.74 20.83
CA THR A 481 1.91 13.19 21.07
C THR A 481 0.47 13.68 21.11
N TYR A 482 -0.37 13.18 20.19
CA TYR A 482 -1.80 13.42 20.16
C TYR A 482 -2.46 13.01 21.48
N MET A 483 -2.19 11.80 22.00
CA MET A 483 -2.74 11.32 23.27
C MET A 483 -2.41 12.25 24.45
N ILE A 484 -1.15 12.69 24.55
CA ILE A 484 -0.72 13.61 25.60
C ILE A 484 -1.43 14.97 25.47
N PHE A 485 -1.50 15.51 24.26
CA PHE A 485 -2.18 16.77 23.98
C PHE A 485 -3.68 16.70 24.32
N MET A 486 -4.33 15.61 23.92
CA MET A 486 -5.77 15.43 24.02
C MET A 486 -6.25 15.39 25.47
N VAL A 487 -5.51 14.75 26.38
CA VAL A 487 -5.85 14.67 27.82
C VAL A 487 -5.96 16.04 28.51
N HIS A 488 -5.42 17.10 27.90
CA HIS A 488 -5.58 18.47 28.38
C HIS A 488 -6.84 19.18 27.88
N LEU A 489 -7.49 18.66 26.83
CA LEU A 489 -8.68 19.24 26.21
C LEU A 489 -9.99 18.74 26.85
N PRO A 490 -11.04 19.57 26.88
CA PRO A 490 -12.35 19.16 27.41
C PRO A 490 -13.01 18.06 26.58
N ASN A 491 -12.63 17.93 25.31
CA ASN A 491 -13.18 16.93 24.40
C ASN A 491 -12.73 15.49 24.71
N ALA A 492 -11.74 15.30 25.60
CA ALA A 492 -11.23 13.99 26.03
C ALA A 492 -12.33 13.00 26.42
N LYS A 493 -13.37 13.48 27.10
CA LYS A 493 -14.49 12.64 27.55
C LYS A 493 -15.28 11.98 26.42
N TYR A 494 -15.21 12.50 25.20
CA TYR A 494 -15.97 11.98 24.05
C TYR A 494 -15.18 11.00 23.17
N HIS A 495 -13.90 10.76 23.46
CA HIS A 495 -13.07 9.84 22.68
C HIS A 495 -13.00 8.48 23.38
N THR A 496 -13.34 7.41 22.66
CA THR A 496 -13.52 6.08 23.27
C THR A 496 -12.22 5.44 23.73
N GLU A 497 -11.09 5.77 23.10
CA GLU A 497 -9.75 5.35 23.57
C GLU A 497 -9.32 6.03 24.87
N LEU A 498 -9.69 7.29 25.04
CA LEU A 498 -9.27 8.09 26.18
C LEU A 498 -10.14 7.85 27.43
N LYS A 499 -11.17 7.00 27.35
CA LYS A 499 -12.08 6.72 28.48
C LYS A 499 -11.35 6.18 29.71
N SER A 500 -10.28 5.39 29.51
CA SER A 500 -9.43 4.87 30.58
C SER A 500 -8.19 5.73 30.85
N VAL A 501 -7.94 6.78 30.06
CA VAL A 501 -6.71 7.58 30.09
C VAL A 501 -6.96 8.93 30.76
N THR A 502 -6.42 9.11 31.96
CA THR A 502 -6.55 10.34 32.76
C THR A 502 -5.23 11.09 32.84
N ARG A 503 -5.26 12.37 33.26
CA ARG A 503 -4.04 13.18 33.50
C ARG A 503 -3.01 12.50 34.40
N GLN A 504 -3.43 11.59 35.27
CA GLN A 504 -2.57 10.87 36.20
C GLN A 504 -1.93 9.63 35.58
N ASN A 505 -2.65 8.88 34.71
CA ASN A 505 -2.13 7.66 34.10
C ASN A 505 -1.58 7.83 32.67
N VAL A 506 -1.83 8.97 32.01
CA VAL A 506 -1.46 9.19 30.61
C VAL A 506 0.02 8.94 30.36
N LYS A 507 0.88 9.30 31.32
CA LYS A 507 2.33 9.05 31.24
C LYS A 507 2.67 7.56 31.18
N TYR A 508 1.93 6.71 31.89
CA TYR A 508 2.14 5.27 31.90
C TYR A 508 1.64 4.62 30.61
N THR A 509 0.41 4.94 30.19
CA THR A 509 -0.20 4.42 28.95
C THR A 509 0.58 4.87 27.71
N ALA A 510 0.95 6.15 27.64
CA ALA A 510 1.74 6.69 26.54
C ALA A 510 3.16 6.08 26.47
N ARG A 511 3.72 5.62 27.59
CA ARG A 511 5.09 5.05 27.63
C ARG A 511 5.22 3.82 26.73
N VAL A 512 4.21 2.96 26.67
CA VAL A 512 4.26 1.74 25.83
C VAL A 512 4.27 2.11 24.35
N VAL A 513 3.35 2.98 23.94
CA VAL A 513 3.26 3.46 22.55
C VAL A 513 4.51 4.26 22.16
N PHE A 514 5.05 5.05 23.09
CA PHE A 514 6.30 5.80 22.90
C PHE A 514 7.50 4.88 22.72
N LEU A 515 7.66 3.86 23.57
CA LEU A 515 8.73 2.87 23.44
C LEU A 515 8.63 2.10 22.13
N PHE A 516 7.41 1.77 21.70
CA PHE A 516 7.16 1.18 20.38
C PHE A 516 7.61 2.12 19.26
N GLY A 517 7.17 3.38 19.27
CA GLY A 517 7.60 4.38 18.28
C GLY A 517 9.12 4.61 18.26
N LEU A 518 9.77 4.58 19.43
CA LEU A 518 11.22 4.68 19.52
C LEU A 518 11.93 3.47 18.92
N LEU A 519 11.43 2.25 19.17
CA LEU A 519 11.97 1.04 18.55
C LEU A 519 11.83 1.09 17.02
N GLN A 520 10.70 1.57 16.51
CA GLN A 520 10.51 1.78 15.08
C GLN A 520 11.47 2.83 14.50
N LEU A 521 11.71 3.91 15.23
CA LEU A 521 12.68 4.93 14.84
C LEU A 521 14.10 4.35 14.78
N VAL A 522 14.50 3.52 15.74
CA VAL A 522 15.78 2.81 15.72
C VAL A 522 15.87 1.88 14.51
N SER A 523 14.81 1.11 14.23
CA SER A 523 14.73 0.24 13.05
C SER A 523 14.87 1.02 11.74
N PHE A 524 14.23 2.18 11.64
CA PHE A 524 14.35 3.09 10.51
C PHE A 524 15.79 3.63 10.34
N VAL A 525 16.44 4.04 11.42
CA VAL A 525 17.85 4.48 11.39
C VAL A 525 18.77 3.33 10.98
N LEU A 526 18.55 2.12 11.49
CA LEU A 526 19.32 0.93 11.10
C LEU A 526 19.14 0.62 9.60
N LEU A 527 17.92 0.73 9.06
CA LEU A 527 17.67 0.61 7.62
C LEU A 527 18.46 1.66 6.83
N ILE A 528 18.46 2.93 7.26
CA ILE A 528 19.22 4.01 6.62
C ILE A 528 20.71 3.67 6.58
N LEU A 529 21.27 3.25 7.71
CA LEU A 529 22.69 2.89 7.82
C LEU A 529 23.03 1.68 6.95
N LEU A 530 22.19 0.65 6.98
CA LEU A 530 22.41 -0.60 6.24
C LEU A 530 22.42 -0.39 4.73
N VAL A 531 21.44 0.32 4.18
CA VAL A 531 21.37 0.58 2.74
C VAL A 531 22.41 1.63 2.31
N ARG A 532 22.76 2.58 3.18
CA ARG A 532 23.90 3.47 2.90
C ARG A 532 25.20 2.67 2.79
N HIS A 533 25.44 1.74 3.71
CA HIS A 533 26.63 0.90 3.71
C HIS A 533 26.67 -0.06 2.50
N ASN A 534 25.54 -0.67 2.16
CA ASN A 534 25.50 -1.73 1.15
C ASN A 534 25.26 -1.23 -0.28
N CYS A 535 24.48 -0.17 -0.46
CA CYS A 535 24.03 0.28 -1.77
C CYS A 535 24.70 1.60 -2.20
N GLY A 536 25.38 2.28 -1.26
CA GLY A 536 25.87 3.65 -1.46
C GLY A 536 24.74 4.67 -1.68
N MET A 537 23.48 4.26 -1.52
CA MET A 537 22.33 5.11 -1.80
C MET A 537 22.01 5.98 -0.59
N ARG A 538 21.78 7.27 -0.84
CA ARG A 538 21.34 8.22 0.19
C ARG A 538 19.83 8.09 0.37
N ILE A 539 19.37 7.12 1.17
CA ILE A 539 17.92 6.86 1.35
C ILE A 539 17.14 8.09 1.80
N LEU A 540 17.69 8.88 2.73
CA LEU A 540 17.00 10.09 3.20
C LEU A 540 16.65 11.05 2.05
N TYR A 541 17.49 11.11 1.02
CA TYR A 541 17.22 11.90 -0.18
C TYR A 541 16.15 11.26 -1.05
N ASN A 542 16.09 9.92 -1.14
CA ASN A 542 15.00 9.23 -1.83
C ASN A 542 13.66 9.47 -1.13
N LEU A 543 13.63 9.37 0.20
CA LEU A 543 12.44 9.72 1.00
C LEU A 543 12.03 11.17 0.77
N ALA A 544 12.94 12.12 0.99
CA ALA A 544 12.64 13.54 0.80
C ALA A 544 12.23 13.86 -0.65
N PHE A 545 12.82 13.20 -1.65
CA PHE A 545 12.42 13.35 -3.04
C PHE A 545 10.95 12.97 -3.25
N VAL A 546 10.48 11.84 -2.71
CA VAL A 546 9.06 11.48 -2.79
C VAL A 546 8.19 12.49 -2.04
N LEU A 547 8.57 12.85 -0.82
CA LEU A 547 7.80 13.78 0.02
C LEU A 547 7.70 15.19 -0.61
N ASP A 548 8.76 15.67 -1.27
CA ASP A 548 8.81 16.98 -1.91
C ASP A 548 8.09 16.97 -3.26
N THR A 549 8.37 15.99 -4.13
CA THR A 549 7.76 15.92 -5.47
C THR A 549 6.28 15.57 -5.46
N GLN A 550 5.83 14.79 -4.47
CA GLN A 550 4.44 14.34 -4.34
C GLN A 550 3.76 14.95 -3.10
N MET A 551 4.24 16.10 -2.63
CA MET A 551 3.80 16.75 -1.38
C MET A 551 2.28 16.83 -1.26
N TRP A 552 1.58 17.34 -2.28
CA TRP A 552 0.13 17.52 -2.23
C TRP A 552 -0.65 16.20 -2.07
N LEU A 553 -0.17 15.12 -2.70
CA LEU A 553 -0.77 13.80 -2.62
C LEU A 553 -0.55 13.18 -1.23
N VAL A 554 0.69 13.28 -0.74
CA VAL A 554 1.10 12.78 0.58
C VAL A 554 0.35 13.49 1.69
N GLN A 555 0.37 14.83 1.69
CA GLN A 555 -0.32 15.66 2.68
C GLN A 555 -1.81 15.35 2.74
N GLY A 556 -2.48 15.32 1.59
CA GLY A 556 -3.90 15.03 1.52
C GLY A 556 -4.25 13.67 2.12
N LYS A 557 -3.45 12.63 1.82
CA LYS A 557 -3.64 11.29 2.40
C LYS A 557 -3.41 11.30 3.91
N LEU A 558 -2.31 11.88 4.39
CA LEU A 558 -2.04 11.97 5.83
C LEU A 558 -3.17 12.68 6.59
N ILE A 559 -3.66 13.81 6.06
CA ILE A 559 -4.78 14.56 6.65
C ILE A 559 -6.05 13.71 6.65
N ILE A 560 -6.48 13.18 5.49
CA ILE A 560 -7.71 12.37 5.42
C ILE A 560 -7.64 11.21 6.41
N TRP A 561 -6.58 10.43 6.37
CA TRP A 561 -6.55 9.19 7.14
C TRP A 561 -6.48 9.44 8.64
N MET A 562 -5.75 10.45 9.08
CA MET A 562 -5.79 10.85 10.50
C MET A 562 -7.16 11.39 10.90
N LEU A 563 -7.78 12.26 10.09
CA LEU A 563 -9.10 12.79 10.40
C LEU A 563 -10.16 11.69 10.47
N VAL A 564 -10.19 10.78 9.50
CA VAL A 564 -11.11 9.65 9.47
C VAL A 564 -10.89 8.73 10.67
N THR A 565 -9.64 8.36 10.96
CA THR A 565 -9.36 7.43 12.06
C THR A 565 -9.72 8.04 13.42
N LEU A 566 -9.40 9.31 13.66
CA LEU A 566 -9.73 9.97 14.92
C LEU A 566 -11.24 10.23 15.03
N ALA A 567 -11.90 10.65 13.94
CA ALA A 567 -13.35 10.84 13.91
C ALA A 567 -14.10 9.56 14.28
N CYS A 568 -13.71 8.42 13.72
CA CYS A 568 -14.32 7.13 14.04
C CYS A 568 -14.24 6.77 15.53
N ARG A 569 -13.33 7.37 16.32
CA ARG A 569 -13.12 7.10 17.75
C ARG A 569 -13.86 8.07 18.67
N VAL A 570 -14.62 9.02 18.11
CA VAL A 570 -15.50 9.93 18.85
C VAL A 570 -16.89 9.31 18.98
N VAL A 571 -17.50 9.37 20.17
CA VAL A 571 -18.83 8.79 20.45
C VAL A 571 -19.93 9.29 19.51
N HIS A 572 -19.83 10.54 19.03
CA HIS A 572 -20.76 11.14 18.07
C HIS A 572 -20.79 10.44 16.70
N PHE A 573 -19.75 9.69 16.34
CA PHE A 573 -19.72 8.88 15.12
C PHE A 573 -20.41 7.51 15.29
N GLY A 574 -21.06 7.27 16.43
CA GLY A 574 -21.94 6.12 16.64
C GLY A 574 -21.21 4.78 16.69
N GLN A 575 -20.14 4.67 17.48
CA GLN A 575 -19.63 3.35 17.86
C GLN A 575 -20.67 2.67 18.76
N ILE A 576 -20.90 1.36 18.60
CA ILE A 576 -21.71 0.60 19.57
C ILE A 576 -21.01 0.74 20.91
N ALA A 577 -21.53 1.61 21.78
CA ALA A 577 -21.24 1.55 23.19
C ALA A 577 -21.77 0.18 23.62
N THR A 578 -20.85 -0.73 23.92
CA THR A 578 -21.19 -1.95 24.65
C THR A 578 -21.56 -1.52 26.06
N GLU A 579 -22.79 -1.03 26.24
CA GLU A 579 -23.52 -1.12 27.51
C GLU A 579 -23.93 -2.58 27.72
N TRP A 580 -22.93 -3.46 27.80
CA TRP A 580 -23.08 -4.85 28.25
C TRP A 580 -22.19 -5.14 29.47
N GLU A 581 -21.72 -4.09 30.14
CA GLU A 581 -21.10 -4.16 31.47
C GLU A 581 -21.82 -3.19 32.38
N ASN A 582 -23.04 -3.56 32.75
CA ASN A 582 -23.64 -3.39 34.08
C ASN A 582 -25.05 -3.94 33.98
N GLY A 583 -25.26 -5.15 34.50
CA GLY A 583 -26.59 -5.72 34.63
C GLY A 583 -27.44 -4.78 35.48
N LEU A 584 -28.30 -4.01 34.83
CA LEU A 584 -29.38 -3.27 35.45
C LEU A 584 -30.59 -3.40 34.53
N TYR A 585 -31.59 -4.06 35.10
CA TYR A 585 -32.96 -4.11 34.60
C TYR A 585 -33.43 -2.72 34.18
N VAL A 586 -33.89 -2.58 32.94
CA VAL A 586 -34.97 -1.66 32.62
C VAL A 586 -36.11 -2.49 32.06
N GLU A 587 -36.99 -2.78 32.99
CA GLU A 587 -38.31 -3.35 32.87
C GLU A 587 -39.21 -2.38 32.10
N SER A 588 -39.93 -2.89 31.09
CA SER A 588 -41.17 -2.34 30.51
C SER A 588 -41.05 -0.96 29.82
N ILE A 589 -41.86 -0.57 28.85
CA ILE A 589 -43.32 -0.65 28.67
C ILE A 589 -43.60 -0.37 27.16
N PRO A 590 -44.85 -0.52 26.68
CA PRO A 590 -45.50 -1.72 26.12
C PRO A 590 -45.21 -1.97 24.62
#